data_AF-C4L3Q2-F1
#
_entry.id   AF-C4L3Q2-F1
#
_cell.length_a   1.000
_cell.length_b   1.000
_cell.length_c   1.000
_cell.angle_alpha   90.00
_cell.angle_beta   90.00
_cell.angle_gamma   90.00
#
_symmetry.space_group_name_H-M   'P 1'
#
loop_
_entity.id
_entity.type
_entity.pdbx_description
1 polymer ?
#
loop_
_entity_poly.entity_id
_entity_poly.type
_entity_poly.pdbx_seq_one_letter_code
_entity_poly.pdbx_strand_id
1 'polypeptide(L)'
;MSRLTNETRALIPVFNEFGEAETLVYQPEGVMRVKGSPIDLLEHACLYYGSSIQGRIEAARHVLGPHRKTPVVMDWHADAVFFPTIAKESPDCAWINFQHVTAIKKDGKETLIQFLTGESVKVHVSDHTVSRQKQRSIELSYAFQKRFHDSTLQHA
;
A
#
# COMPACT_ATOMS: atom_id res chain seq x y z
N MET A 1 -3.30 -19.93 0.05
CA MET A 1 -2.71 -18.57 0.18
C MET A 1 -3.84 -17.58 0.03
N SER A 2 -4.07 -16.72 1.01
CA SER A 2 -5.02 -15.61 0.87
C SER A 2 -4.44 -14.59 -0.11
N ARG A 3 -5.20 -14.26 -1.14
CA ARG A 3 -4.76 -13.37 -2.23
C ARG A 3 -5.06 -11.91 -1.88
N LEU A 4 -4.13 -11.01 -2.18
CA LEU A 4 -4.39 -9.56 -2.09
C LEU A 4 -5.35 -9.13 -3.20
N THR A 5 -6.35 -8.34 -2.82
CA THR A 5 -7.39 -7.80 -3.69
C THR A 5 -7.39 -6.28 -3.61
N ASN A 6 -8.10 -5.63 -4.53
CA ASN A 6 -8.23 -4.17 -4.54
C ASN A 6 -8.98 -3.64 -3.30
N GLU A 7 -9.75 -4.51 -2.64
CA GLU A 7 -10.43 -4.25 -1.36
C GLU A 7 -9.53 -4.46 -0.13
N THR A 8 -8.29 -4.93 -0.32
CA THR A 8 -7.33 -5.03 0.79
C THR A 8 -6.93 -3.63 1.26
N ARG A 9 -7.13 -3.37 2.54
CA ARG A 9 -6.95 -2.04 3.16
C ARG A 9 -5.55 -1.82 3.71
N ALA A 10 -4.99 -2.84 4.36
CA ALA A 10 -3.69 -2.75 5.00
C ALA A 10 -2.99 -4.10 5.11
N LEU A 11 -1.66 -4.03 5.12
CA LEU A 11 -0.74 -5.12 5.42
C LEU A 11 0.11 -4.67 6.61
N ILE A 12 -0.10 -5.29 7.76
CA ILE A 12 0.60 -4.95 9.01
C ILE A 12 1.59 -6.08 9.32
N PRO A 13 2.91 -5.81 9.40
CA PRO A 13 3.89 -6.82 9.74
C PRO A 13 3.71 -7.25 11.20
N VAL A 14 3.81 -8.55 11.44
CA VAL A 14 3.85 -9.16 12.77
C VAL A 14 4.86 -10.30 12.75
N PHE A 15 5.30 -10.73 13.92
CA PHE A 15 6.22 -11.86 14.06
C PHE A 15 5.55 -12.94 14.91
N ASN A 16 5.72 -14.21 14.53
CA ASN A 16 5.27 -15.31 15.37
C ASN A 16 6.24 -15.55 16.54
N GLU A 17 5.92 -16.53 17.40
CA GLU A 17 6.73 -16.88 18.57
C GLU A 17 8.16 -17.32 18.23
N PHE A 18 8.41 -17.74 16.99
CA PHE A 18 9.72 -18.13 16.47
C PHE A 18 10.47 -16.98 15.78
N GLY A 19 9.89 -15.77 15.75
CA GLY A 19 10.46 -14.61 15.07
C GLY A 19 10.31 -14.64 13.54
N GLU A 20 9.51 -15.54 12.99
CA GLU A 20 9.24 -15.59 11.56
C GLU A 20 8.26 -14.49 11.16
N ALA A 21 8.50 -13.87 10.00
CA ALA A 21 7.65 -12.81 9.48
C ALA A 21 6.28 -13.34 9.05
N GLU A 22 5.25 -12.68 9.57
CA GLU A 22 3.87 -12.85 9.19
C GLU A 22 3.25 -11.48 8.89
N THR A 23 2.10 -11.48 8.24
CA THR A 23 1.35 -10.26 7.91
C THR A 23 -0.09 -10.42 8.35
N LEU A 24 -0.61 -9.40 9.05
CA LEU A 24 -2.05 -9.21 9.21
C LEU A 24 -2.57 -8.47 7.98
N VAL A 25 -3.44 -9.14 7.22
CA VAL A 25 -4.09 -8.63 6.01
C VAL A 25 -5.50 -8.20 6.35
N TYR A 26 -5.80 -6.92 6.19
CA TYR A 26 -7.13 -6.35 6.44
C TYR A 26 -7.96 -6.39 5.16
N GLN A 27 -8.96 -7.28 5.11
CA GLN A 27 -9.87 -7.51 3.97
C GLN A 27 -11.34 -7.34 4.36
N PRO A 28 -12.28 -7.12 3.43
CA PRO A 28 -13.70 -6.93 3.76
C PRO A 28 -14.29 -8.00 4.68
N GLU A 29 -13.85 -9.25 4.54
CA GLU A 29 -14.30 -10.41 5.31
C GLU A 29 -13.69 -10.47 6.72
N GLY A 30 -12.70 -9.64 7.00
CA GLY A 30 -12.03 -9.54 8.30
C GLY A 30 -10.50 -9.46 8.18
N VAL A 31 -9.83 -9.73 9.30
CA VAL A 31 -8.37 -9.73 9.38
C VAL A 31 -7.86 -11.16 9.30
N MET A 32 -6.98 -11.43 8.34
CA MET A 32 -6.31 -12.73 8.20
C MET A 32 -4.83 -12.62 8.57
N ARG A 33 -4.28 -13.68 9.15
CA ARG A 33 -2.84 -13.81 9.41
C ARG A 33 -2.22 -14.72 8.35
N VAL A 34 -1.16 -14.25 7.70
CA VAL A 34 -0.55 -14.90 6.54
C VAL A 34 0.96 -14.98 6.74
N LYS A 35 1.58 -16.10 6.37
CA LYS A 35 3.03 -16.24 6.38
C LYS A 35 3.69 -15.34 5.33
N GLY A 36 4.83 -14.76 5.68
CA GLY A 36 5.58 -13.83 4.81
C GLY A 36 5.42 -12.38 5.23
N SER A 37 6.38 -11.56 4.81
CA SER A 37 6.38 -10.13 5.09
C SER A 37 5.42 -9.38 4.16
N PRO A 38 4.99 -8.15 4.51
CA PRO A 38 4.10 -7.37 3.66
C PRO A 38 4.63 -7.14 2.24
N ILE A 39 5.95 -7.00 2.08
CA ILE A 39 6.58 -6.81 0.76
C ILE A 39 6.51 -8.08 -0.08
N ASP A 40 6.71 -9.27 0.52
CA ASP A 40 6.59 -10.56 -0.18
C ASP A 40 5.17 -10.76 -0.72
N LEU A 41 4.16 -10.41 0.09
CA LEU A 41 2.75 -10.47 -0.31
C LEU A 41 2.46 -9.52 -1.48
N LEU A 42 2.99 -8.29 -1.43
CA LEU A 42 2.87 -7.34 -2.54
C LEU A 42 3.61 -7.80 -3.78
N GLU A 43 4.78 -8.44 -3.66
CA GLU A 43 5.53 -9.01 -4.78
C GLU A 43 4.72 -10.06 -5.52
N HIS A 44 4.15 -11.03 -4.78
CA HIS A 44 3.26 -12.03 -5.34
C HIS A 44 2.02 -11.42 -6.00
N ALA A 45 1.41 -10.41 -5.35
CA ALA A 45 0.26 -9.71 -5.92
C ALA A 45 0.62 -8.96 -7.21
N CYS A 46 1.75 -8.25 -7.24
CA CYS A 46 2.22 -7.53 -8.42
C CYS A 46 2.39 -8.50 -9.60
N LEU A 47 3.05 -9.64 -9.38
CA LEU A 47 3.22 -10.69 -10.40
C LEU A 47 1.89 -11.23 -10.89
N TYR A 48 0.93 -11.44 -9.98
CA TYR A 48 -0.43 -11.84 -10.35
C TYR A 48 -1.09 -10.81 -11.28
N TYR A 49 -0.96 -9.51 -10.99
CA TYR A 49 -1.48 -8.42 -11.83
C TYR A 49 -0.53 -8.07 -13.01
N GLY A 50 0.37 -8.99 -13.40
CA GLY A 50 1.10 -8.93 -14.66
C GLY A 50 2.40 -8.12 -14.67
N SER A 51 2.99 -7.78 -13.52
CA SER A 51 4.29 -7.07 -13.50
C SER A 51 5.05 -7.26 -12.18
N SER A 52 6.38 -7.29 -12.22
CA SER A 52 7.16 -7.36 -10.98
C SER A 52 6.99 -6.11 -10.10
N ILE A 53 7.18 -6.27 -8.78
CA ILE A 53 7.16 -5.11 -7.88
C ILE A 53 8.24 -4.08 -8.26
N GLN A 54 9.40 -4.57 -8.71
CA GLN A 54 10.54 -3.74 -9.05
C GLN A 54 10.20 -2.80 -10.22
N GLY A 55 9.58 -3.34 -11.28
CA GLY A 55 9.13 -2.53 -12.41
C GLY A 55 8.07 -1.49 -12.01
N ARG A 56 7.16 -1.84 -11.10
CA ARG A 56 6.16 -0.92 -10.55
C ARG A 56 6.79 0.18 -9.69
N ILE A 57 7.79 -0.14 -8.88
CA ILE A 57 8.56 0.83 -8.09
C ILE A 57 9.33 1.78 -9.01
N GLU A 58 9.95 1.26 -10.06
CA GLU A 58 10.67 2.07 -11.06
C GLU A 58 9.72 3.04 -11.78
N ALA A 59 8.57 2.54 -12.25
CA ALA A 59 7.54 3.39 -12.85
C ALA A 59 7.06 4.47 -11.87
N ALA A 60 6.85 4.12 -10.59
CA ALA A 60 6.44 5.08 -9.58
C ALA A 60 7.51 6.14 -9.29
N ARG A 61 8.79 5.77 -9.28
CA ARG A 61 9.91 6.70 -9.11
C ARG A 61 10.12 7.60 -10.32
N HIS A 62 9.79 7.12 -11.51
CA HIS A 62 9.80 7.97 -12.71
C HIS A 62 8.78 9.11 -12.59
N VAL A 63 7.64 8.88 -11.92
CA VAL A 63 6.61 9.90 -11.68
C VAL A 63 6.92 10.78 -10.46
N LEU A 64 7.24 10.19 -9.32
CA LEU A 64 7.36 10.89 -8.03
C LEU A 64 8.80 11.31 -7.66
N GLY A 65 9.76 10.96 -8.50
CA GLY A 65 11.19 11.03 -8.18
C GLY A 65 11.67 9.90 -7.23
N PRO A 66 12.99 9.73 -7.11
CA PRO A 66 13.59 8.67 -6.31
C PRO A 66 13.30 8.83 -4.81
N HIS A 67 12.86 7.76 -4.16
CA HIS A 67 12.62 7.75 -2.71
C HIS A 67 12.73 6.34 -2.11
N ARG A 68 13.07 6.22 -0.83
CA ARG A 68 13.12 4.93 -0.12
C ARG A 68 11.74 4.38 0.22
N LYS A 69 10.79 5.27 0.49
CA LYS A 69 9.38 4.97 0.78
C LYS A 69 8.55 5.25 -0.47
N THR A 70 8.77 4.47 -1.54
CA THR A 70 8.03 4.65 -2.80
C THR A 70 6.75 3.83 -2.72
N PRO A 71 5.56 4.40 -3.01
CA PRO A 71 4.33 3.62 -3.11
C PRO A 71 4.37 2.66 -4.30
N VAL A 72 3.57 1.61 -4.23
CA VAL A 72 3.46 0.55 -5.24
C VAL A 72 2.01 0.49 -5.73
N VAL A 73 1.82 0.59 -7.04
CA VAL A 73 0.51 0.32 -7.64
C VAL A 73 0.37 -1.17 -7.85
N MET A 74 -0.50 -1.83 -7.10
CA MET A 74 -0.76 -3.26 -7.20
C MET A 74 -1.62 -3.59 -8.42
N ASP A 75 -2.70 -2.83 -8.64
CA ASP A 75 -3.59 -2.95 -9.80
C ASP A 75 -3.86 -1.56 -10.38
N TRP A 76 -3.50 -1.36 -11.65
CA TRP A 76 -3.67 -0.09 -12.35
C TRP A 76 -5.13 0.22 -12.64
N HIS A 77 -5.94 -0.80 -12.93
CA HIS A 77 -7.31 -0.62 -13.38
C HIS A 77 -8.25 -0.28 -12.23
N ALA A 78 -8.01 -0.87 -11.05
CA ALA A 78 -8.75 -0.57 -9.85
C ALA A 78 -8.11 0.54 -8.99
N ASP A 79 -6.98 1.10 -9.44
CA ASP A 79 -6.26 2.16 -8.74
C ASP A 79 -5.83 1.75 -7.30
N ALA A 80 -5.51 0.47 -7.11
CA ALA A 80 -5.07 -0.07 -5.83
C ALA A 80 -3.60 0.29 -5.57
N VAL A 81 -3.36 1.42 -4.89
CA VAL A 81 -2.01 1.91 -4.58
C VAL A 81 -1.70 1.76 -3.09
N PHE A 82 -0.66 0.99 -2.79
CA PHE A 82 -0.17 0.77 -1.43
C PHE A 82 1.04 1.65 -1.15
N PHE A 83 0.99 2.46 -0.08
CA PHE A 83 2.16 3.19 0.39
C PHE A 83 2.81 2.54 1.61
N PRO A 84 4.15 2.55 1.70
CA PRO A 84 4.85 2.10 2.88
C PRO A 84 4.89 3.22 3.95
N THR A 85 4.71 2.84 5.21
CA THR A 85 4.78 3.78 6.36
C THR A 85 6.22 4.20 6.68
N ILE A 86 7.17 3.29 6.52
CA ILE A 86 8.61 3.50 6.68
C ILE A 86 9.38 3.01 5.44
N ALA A 87 10.68 2.81 5.54
CA ALA A 87 11.45 2.28 4.41
C ALA A 87 11.01 0.82 4.13
N LYS A 88 10.82 0.47 2.86
CA LYS A 88 10.33 -0.88 2.46
C LYS A 88 11.21 -2.03 2.93
N GLU A 89 12.50 -1.76 3.16
CA GLU A 89 13.47 -2.75 3.65
C GLU A 89 13.33 -3.00 5.16
N SER A 90 12.51 -2.22 5.87
CA SER A 90 12.33 -2.37 7.31
C SER A 90 11.33 -3.48 7.61
N PRO A 91 11.65 -4.39 8.55
CA PRO A 91 10.75 -5.48 8.95
C PRO A 91 9.42 -4.98 9.52
N ASP A 92 9.40 -3.79 10.11
CA ASP A 92 8.21 -3.17 10.69
C ASP A 92 7.41 -2.32 9.69
N CYS A 93 7.71 -2.43 8.39
CA CYS A 93 7.06 -1.62 7.37
C CYS A 93 5.63 -2.08 7.08
N ALA A 94 4.65 -1.37 7.64
CA ALA A 94 3.26 -1.48 7.24
C ALA A 94 3.00 -0.85 5.87
N TRP A 95 2.08 -1.44 5.11
CA TRP A 95 1.61 -0.95 3.81
C TRP A 95 0.12 -0.67 3.84
N ILE A 96 -0.29 0.51 3.37
CA ILE A 96 -1.67 0.99 3.47
C ILE A 96 -2.18 1.31 2.07
N ASN A 97 -3.36 0.79 1.72
CA ASN A 97 -4.04 1.17 0.49
C ASN A 97 -4.69 2.54 0.66
N PHE A 98 -4.23 3.53 -0.11
CA PHE A 98 -4.63 4.92 0.10
C PHE A 98 -6.13 5.18 -0.14
N GLN A 99 -6.75 4.42 -1.07
CA GLN A 99 -8.14 4.59 -1.46
C GLN A 99 -9.10 4.33 -0.30
N HIS A 100 -8.74 3.42 0.59
CA HIS A 100 -9.58 3.06 1.73
C HIS A 100 -9.42 4.00 2.92
N VAL A 101 -8.39 4.86 2.94
CA VAL A 101 -8.10 5.74 4.07
C VAL A 101 -9.09 6.91 4.12
N THR A 102 -9.93 6.93 5.15
CA THR A 102 -10.90 8.01 5.39
C THR A 102 -10.33 9.11 6.28
N ALA A 103 -9.62 8.74 7.35
CA ALA A 103 -9.06 9.72 8.28
C ALA A 103 -7.68 9.30 8.78
N ILE A 104 -6.84 10.29 9.08
CA ILE A 104 -5.53 10.12 9.71
C ILE A 104 -5.57 10.94 10.99
N LYS A 105 -5.45 10.27 12.14
CA LYS A 105 -5.54 10.89 13.46
C LYS A 105 -4.24 10.68 14.22
N LYS A 106 -3.73 11.75 14.82
CA LYS A 106 -2.58 11.69 15.72
C LYS A 106 -2.96 10.92 17.00
N ASP A 107 -2.11 9.99 17.41
CA ASP A 107 -2.23 9.26 18.66
C ASP A 107 -0.88 9.23 19.38
N GLY A 108 -0.60 10.28 20.17
CA GLY A 108 0.71 10.46 20.79
C GLY A 108 1.83 10.65 19.76
N LYS A 109 2.78 9.71 19.72
CA LYS A 109 3.87 9.63 18.72
C LYS A 109 3.53 8.72 17.53
N GLU A 110 2.36 8.10 17.58
CA GLU A 110 1.84 7.15 16.62
C GLU A 110 0.70 7.79 15.82
N THR A 111 0.17 7.01 14.88
CA THR A 111 -0.95 7.44 14.05
C THR A 111 -2.01 6.36 14.01
N LEU A 112 -3.27 6.77 14.17
CA LEU A 112 -4.45 5.95 13.89
C LEU A 112 -4.97 6.28 12.49
N ILE A 113 -4.95 5.29 11.61
CA ILE A 113 -5.49 5.36 10.26
C ILE A 113 -6.87 4.72 10.27
N GLN A 114 -7.89 5.46 9.89
CA GLN A 114 -9.27 4.97 9.82
C GLN A 114 -9.66 4.68 8.37
N PHE A 115 -10.32 3.54 8.16
CA PHE A 115 -10.78 3.12 6.84
C PHE A 115 -12.27 3.40 6.62
N LEU A 116 -12.71 3.35 5.36
CA LEU A 116 -14.11 3.55 4.96
C LEU A 116 -15.08 2.58 5.65
N THR A 117 -14.60 1.40 6.01
CA THR A 117 -15.36 0.37 6.75
C THR A 117 -15.49 0.67 8.25
N GLY A 118 -14.90 1.75 8.77
CA GLY A 118 -14.99 2.19 10.17
C GLY A 118 -13.91 1.61 11.10
N GLU A 119 -13.30 0.50 10.71
CA GLU A 119 -12.11 -0.08 11.34
C GLU A 119 -10.88 0.84 11.20
N SER A 120 -9.92 0.63 12.09
CA SER A 120 -8.72 1.45 12.15
C SER A 120 -7.47 0.61 12.42
N VAL A 121 -6.34 1.05 11.89
CA VAL A 121 -5.02 0.49 12.18
C VAL A 121 -4.13 1.54 12.80
N LYS A 122 -3.33 1.11 13.78
CA LYS A 122 -2.33 1.95 14.43
C LYS A 122 -0.96 1.66 13.81
N VAL A 123 -0.21 2.72 13.52
CA VAL A 123 1.13 2.63 12.95
C VAL A 123 2.12 3.49 13.76
N HIS A 124 3.33 2.99 13.96
CA HIS A 124 4.38 3.61 14.78
C HIS A 124 5.15 4.71 14.02
N VAL A 125 4.42 5.59 13.33
CA VAL A 125 4.97 6.77 12.63
C VAL A 125 4.09 7.99 12.91
N SER A 126 4.62 9.18 12.67
CA SER A 126 3.85 10.42 12.81
C SER A 126 2.76 10.55 11.76
N ASP A 127 1.70 11.28 12.11
CA ASP A 127 0.55 11.59 11.27
C ASP A 127 0.96 12.38 10.03
N HIS A 128 1.96 13.26 10.18
CA HIS A 128 2.62 13.94 9.06
C HIS A 128 3.27 12.96 8.08
N THR A 129 3.94 11.90 8.58
CA THR A 129 4.55 10.88 7.71
C THR A 129 3.48 10.13 6.93
N VAL A 130 2.41 9.68 7.60
CA VAL A 130 1.30 8.98 6.93
C VAL A 130 0.62 9.89 5.90
N SER A 131 0.32 11.13 6.27
CA SER A 131 -0.32 12.10 5.37
C SER A 131 0.53 12.37 4.13
N ARG A 132 1.85 12.50 4.29
CA ARG A 132 2.76 12.66 3.15
C ARG A 132 2.78 11.44 2.24
N GLN A 133 2.75 10.23 2.80
CA GLN A 133 2.71 9.01 1.99
C GLN A 133 1.38 8.86 1.24
N LYS A 134 0.26 9.13 1.91
CA LYS A 134 -1.07 9.18 1.27
C LYS A 134 -1.07 10.18 0.11
N GLN A 135 -0.56 11.39 0.34
CA GLN A 135 -0.48 12.42 -0.70
C GLN A 135 0.34 11.98 -1.91
N ARG A 136 1.51 11.36 -1.68
CA ARG A 136 2.34 10.81 -2.76
C ARG A 136 1.63 9.70 -3.55
N SER A 137 0.82 8.87 -2.89
CA SER A 137 -0.01 7.88 -3.58
C SER A 137 -1.11 8.52 -4.43
N ILE A 138 -1.75 9.59 -3.95
CA ILE A 138 -2.74 10.35 -4.72
C ILE A 138 -2.10 10.97 -5.97
N GLU A 139 -0.93 11.60 -5.81
CA GLU A 139 -0.16 12.16 -6.94
C GLU A 139 0.18 11.08 -7.98
N LEU A 140 0.60 9.90 -7.52
CA LEU A 140 0.91 8.77 -8.38
C LEU A 140 -0.30 8.24 -9.14
N SER A 141 -1.39 7.98 -8.40
CA SER A 141 -2.68 7.55 -8.92
C SER A 141 -3.16 8.49 -10.02
N TYR A 142 -3.20 9.79 -9.73
CA TYR A 142 -3.64 10.81 -10.68
C TYR A 142 -2.79 10.82 -11.96
N ALA A 143 -1.47 10.76 -11.83
CA ALA A 143 -0.57 10.76 -12.99
C ALA A 143 -0.80 9.55 -13.92
N PHE A 144 -1.05 8.38 -13.35
CA PHE A 144 -1.31 7.17 -14.13
C PHE A 144 -2.72 7.14 -14.70
N GLN A 145 -3.75 7.51 -13.93
CA GLN A 145 -5.11 7.60 -14.44
C GLN A 145 -5.21 8.55 -15.62
N LYS A 146 -4.55 9.71 -15.55
CA LYS A 146 -4.46 10.64 -16.68
C LYS A 146 -3.83 9.98 -17.90
N ARG A 147 -2.70 9.29 -17.73
CA ARG A 147 -2.00 8.59 -18.83
C ARG A 147 -2.87 7.53 -19.50
N PHE A 148 -3.59 6.72 -18.74
CA PHE A 148 -4.40 5.62 -19.28
C PHE A 148 -5.75 6.09 -19.85
N HIS A 149 -6.35 7.15 -19.30
CA HIS A 149 -7.53 7.77 -19.90
C HIS A 149 -7.18 8.51 -21.20
N ASP A 150 -6.09 9.30 -21.23
CA ASP A 150 -5.67 10.04 -22.42
C ASP A 150 -5.33 9.09 -23.59
N SER A 151 -4.76 7.90 -23.32
CA SER A 151 -4.50 6.89 -24.36
C SER A 151 -5.77 6.28 -24.97
N THR A 152 -6.91 6.33 -24.28
CA THR A 152 -8.18 5.78 -24.78
C THR A 152 -8.85 6.75 -25.77
N LEU A 153 -8.58 8.05 -25.67
CA LEU A 153 -9.15 9.08 -26.54
C LEU A 153 -8.36 9.34 -27.83
N GLN A 154 -7.11 8.87 -27.93
CA GLN A 154 -6.29 9.03 -29.14
C GLN A 154 -6.52 7.94 -30.20
N HIS A 155 -7.34 6.93 -29.88
CA HIS A 155 -7.65 5.80 -30.77
C HIS A 155 -9.15 5.63 -31.04
N ALA A 156 -9.98 6.62 -30.69
CA ALA A 156 -11.41 6.70 -31.00
C ALA A 156 -11.66 7.80 -32.04
#